data_AF-A0A959T5M1-F1
#
_entry.id   AF-A0A959T5M1-F1
#
_cell.length_a   1.000
_cell.length_b   1.000
_cell.length_c   1.000
_cell.angle_alpha   90.00
_cell.angle_beta   90.00
_cell.angle_gamma   90.00
#
_symmetry.space_group_name_H-M   'P 1'
#
loop_
_entity.id
_entity.type
_entity.pdbx_description
1 polymer ?
#
loop_
_entity_poly.entity_id
_entity_poly.type
_entity_poly.pdbx_seq_one_letter_code
_entity_poly.pdbx_strand_id
1 'polypeptide(L)'
;PFDRILLPTIEAYYQIGKDDKANAITERLFEILEEELNYYISLEPEFATPLVNDMAITHAVMDRMVQLVTSEHPQGEMGDRLRERFEGLETLYGQKLQELEGQVQRRTTKARF
;
A
#
# COMPACT_ATOMS: atom_id res chain seq x y z
N PRO A 1 -8.56 7.05 -5.90
CA PRO A 1 -9.17 8.42 -5.82
C PRO A 1 -9.12 9.04 -4.41
N PHE A 2 -9.27 8.24 -3.35
CA PHE A 2 -9.19 8.70 -1.96
C PHE A 2 -7.77 9.19 -1.56
N ASP A 3 -6.72 8.52 -2.03
CA ASP A 3 -5.33 8.76 -1.60
C ASP A 3 -4.80 10.15 -1.93
N ARG A 4 -5.15 10.68 -3.11
CA ARG A 4 -4.70 11.99 -3.58
C ARG A 4 -5.29 13.15 -2.78
N ILE A 5 -6.42 12.96 -2.12
CA ILE A 5 -7.12 14.02 -1.37
C ILE A 5 -6.83 13.89 0.13
N LEU A 6 -6.72 12.66 0.64
CA LEU A 6 -6.62 12.43 2.08
C LEU A 6 -5.20 12.63 2.62
N LEU A 7 -4.14 12.31 1.86
CA LEU A 7 -2.76 12.52 2.32
C LEU A 7 -2.46 13.99 2.69
N PRO A 8 -2.74 15.00 1.83
CA PRO A 8 -2.55 16.39 2.20
C PRO A 8 -3.41 16.83 3.39
N THR A 9 -4.59 16.21 3.54
CA THR A 9 -5.49 16.50 4.66
C THR A 9 -4.91 15.98 5.98
N ILE A 10 -4.37 14.76 5.98
CA ILE A 10 -3.68 14.16 7.13
C ILE A 10 -2.47 15.02 7.52
N GLU A 11 -1.62 15.37 6.55
CA GLU A 11 -0.46 16.25 6.75
C GLU A 11 -0.89 17.60 7.36
N ALA A 12 -1.93 18.23 6.83
CA ALA A 12 -2.43 19.49 7.35
C ALA A 12 -2.88 19.37 8.82
N TYR A 13 -3.52 18.26 9.22
CA TYR A 13 -3.90 18.03 10.61
C TYR A 13 -2.69 17.85 11.53
N TYR A 14 -1.66 17.12 11.10
CA TYR A 14 -0.41 17.02 11.86
C TYR A 14 0.29 18.39 11.99
N GLN A 15 0.33 19.18 10.93
CA GLN A 15 0.96 20.51 10.93
C GLN A 15 0.34 21.48 11.93
N ILE A 16 -0.96 21.35 12.22
CA ILE A 16 -1.67 22.18 13.20
C ILE A 16 -1.78 21.53 14.59
N GLY A 17 -1.05 20.44 14.84
CA GLY A 17 -1.01 19.74 16.12
C GLY A 17 -2.33 19.05 16.49
N LYS A 18 -3.10 18.61 15.49
CA LYS A 18 -4.35 17.84 15.68
C LYS A 18 -4.09 16.36 15.47
N ASP A 19 -3.11 15.84 16.18
CA ASP A 19 -2.55 14.49 16.02
C ASP A 19 -3.62 13.41 16.19
N ASP A 20 -4.51 13.49 17.18
CA ASP A 20 -5.59 12.51 17.36
C ASP A 20 -6.48 12.36 16.12
N LYS A 21 -6.78 13.48 15.44
CA LYS A 21 -7.60 13.47 14.23
C LYS A 21 -6.83 12.94 13.04
N ALA A 22 -5.58 13.37 12.88
CA ALA A 22 -4.71 12.87 11.84
C ALA A 22 -4.53 11.34 11.99
N ASN A 23 -4.24 10.87 13.21
CA ASN A 23 -4.09 9.46 13.56
C ASN A 23 -5.34 8.64 13.22
N ALA A 24 -6.53 9.13 13.59
CA ALA A 24 -7.78 8.44 13.26
C ALA A 24 -8.02 8.31 11.74
N ILE A 25 -7.69 9.35 10.97
CA ILE A 25 -7.83 9.32 9.51
C ILE A 25 -6.78 8.40 8.90
N THR A 26 -5.52 8.50 9.34
CA THR A 26 -4.42 7.65 8.89
C THR A 26 -4.73 6.18 9.13
N GLU A 27 -5.15 5.80 10.35
CA GLU A 27 -5.46 4.41 10.69
C GLU A 27 -6.57 3.84 9.79
N ARG A 28 -7.66 4.61 9.61
CA ARG A 28 -8.79 4.17 8.78
C ARG A 28 -8.42 4.06 7.31
N LEU A 29 -7.65 5.01 6.77
CA LEU A 29 -7.21 4.95 5.39
C LEU A 29 -6.23 3.78 5.18
N PHE A 30 -5.31 3.56 6.12
CA PHE A 30 -4.35 2.47 6.05
C PHE A 30 -5.05 1.10 6.06
N GLU A 31 -6.07 0.92 6.91
CA GLU A 31 -6.91 -0.30 6.93
C GLU A 31 -7.59 -0.56 5.58
N ILE A 32 -8.18 0.48 4.96
CA ILE A 32 -8.82 0.35 3.64
C ILE A 32 -7.79 -0.07 2.57
N LEU A 33 -6.63 0.56 2.56
CA LEU A 33 -5.58 0.26 1.57
C LEU A 33 -4.95 -1.12 1.80
N GLU A 34 -4.84 -1.55 3.05
CA GLU A 34 -4.42 -2.90 3.40
C GLU A 34 -5.42 -3.94 2.89
N GLU A 35 -6.73 -3.73 3.09
CA GLU A 35 -7.77 -4.60 2.54
C GLU A 35 -7.72 -4.67 1.00
N GLU A 36 -7.57 -3.52 0.34
CA GLU A 36 -7.44 -3.44 -1.12
C GLU A 36 -6.20 -4.18 -1.65
N LEU A 37 -5.03 -3.94 -1.05
CA LEU A 37 -3.79 -4.58 -1.49
C LEU A 37 -3.84 -6.09 -1.28
N ASN A 38 -4.33 -6.55 -0.12
CA ASN A 38 -4.53 -7.98 0.15
C ASN A 38 -5.50 -8.61 -0.85
N TYR A 39 -6.59 -7.93 -1.20
CA TYR A 39 -7.52 -8.40 -2.22
C TYR A 39 -6.80 -8.60 -3.56
N TYR A 40 -6.04 -7.60 -4.04
CA TYR A 40 -5.30 -7.72 -5.30
C TYR A 40 -4.27 -8.87 -5.28
N ILE A 41 -3.55 -9.03 -4.17
CA ILE A 41 -2.56 -10.10 -3.99
C ILE A 41 -3.24 -11.49 -4.06
N SER A 42 -4.44 -11.61 -3.52
CA SER A 42 -5.19 -12.87 -3.46
C SER A 42 -5.71 -13.38 -4.81
N LEU A 43 -5.81 -12.50 -5.80
CA LEU A 43 -6.36 -12.82 -7.11
C LEU A 43 -5.45 -13.74 -7.91
N GLU A 44 -6.00 -14.63 -8.74
CA GLU A 44 -5.18 -15.39 -9.68
C GLU A 44 -4.45 -14.46 -10.66
N PRO A 45 -3.26 -14.84 -11.16
CA PRO A 45 -2.43 -13.98 -12.01
C PRO A 45 -3.14 -13.35 -13.21
N GLU A 46 -4.10 -14.05 -13.82
CA GLU A 46 -4.87 -13.52 -14.95
C GLU A 46 -5.80 -12.35 -14.58
N PHE A 47 -6.28 -12.30 -13.34
CA PHE A 47 -7.09 -11.20 -12.81
C PHE A 47 -6.25 -10.11 -12.14
N ALA A 48 -5.08 -10.46 -11.61
CA ALA A 48 -4.15 -9.52 -10.97
C ALA A 48 -3.31 -8.72 -11.99
N THR A 49 -3.00 -9.29 -13.15
CA THR A 49 -2.15 -8.63 -14.18
C THR A 49 -2.66 -7.25 -14.60
N PRO A 50 -3.96 -7.04 -14.87
CA PRO A 50 -4.49 -5.71 -15.20
C PRO A 50 -4.39 -4.69 -14.05
N LEU A 51 -4.27 -5.16 -12.82
CA LEU A 51 -4.30 -4.34 -11.59
C LEU A 51 -2.89 -4.01 -11.06
N VAL A 52 -1.82 -4.36 -11.79
CA VAL A 52 -0.43 -4.10 -11.35
C VAL A 52 -0.18 -2.63 -11.03
N ASN A 53 -0.73 -1.73 -11.83
CA ASN A 53 -0.59 -0.29 -11.58
C ASN A 53 -1.35 0.14 -10.31
N ASP A 54 -2.53 -0.43 -10.07
CA ASP A 54 -3.32 -0.11 -8.88
C ASP A 54 -2.62 -0.62 -7.62
N MET A 55 -2.09 -1.85 -7.64
CA MET A 55 -1.26 -2.40 -6.56
C MET A 55 -0.06 -1.50 -6.25
N ALA A 56 0.66 -1.05 -7.28
CA ALA A 56 1.83 -0.19 -7.11
C ALA A 56 1.45 1.19 -6.52
N ILE A 57 0.29 1.74 -6.88
CA ILE A 57 -0.20 3.01 -6.33
C ILE A 57 -0.60 2.82 -4.87
N THR A 58 -1.42 1.80 -4.55
CA THR A 58 -1.85 1.49 -3.18
C THR A 58 -0.64 1.30 -2.28
N HIS A 59 0.33 0.49 -2.72
CA HIS A 59 1.59 0.25 -2.03
C HIS A 59 2.38 1.53 -1.76
N ALA A 60 2.59 2.38 -2.77
CA ALA A 60 3.33 3.64 -2.62
C ALA A 60 2.63 4.65 -1.69
N VAL A 61 1.30 4.67 -1.68
CA VAL A 61 0.52 5.50 -0.75
C VAL A 61 0.70 5.01 0.68
N MET A 62 0.65 3.69 0.91
CA MET A 62 0.87 3.10 2.23
C MET A 62 2.29 3.38 2.75
N ASP A 63 3.33 3.24 1.92
CA ASP A 63 4.71 3.63 2.27
C ASP A 63 4.78 5.10 2.67
N ARG A 64 4.16 5.99 1.89
CA ARG A 64 4.10 7.42 2.20
C ARG A 64 3.44 7.68 3.56
N MET A 65 2.35 6.98 3.87
CA MET A 65 1.67 7.10 5.17
C MET A 65 2.56 6.63 6.33
N VAL A 66 3.28 5.52 6.15
CA VAL A 66 4.23 5.02 7.15
C VAL A 66 5.36 6.04 7.38
N GLN A 67 5.96 6.57 6.31
CA GLN A 67 6.99 7.60 6.42
C GLN A 67 6.49 8.84 7.16
N LEU A 68 5.26 9.27 6.87
CA LEU A 68 4.64 10.42 7.51
C LEU A 68 4.56 10.25 9.03
N VAL A 69 4.08 9.10 9.52
CA VAL A 69 3.86 8.87 10.97
C VAL A 69 5.06 8.33 11.73
N THR A 70 6.14 7.97 11.02
CA THR A 70 7.36 7.43 11.65
C THR A 70 8.54 8.39 11.59
N SER A 71 8.59 9.25 10.57
CA SER A 71 9.75 10.10 10.31
C SER A 71 9.41 11.59 10.39
N GLU A 72 8.33 12.02 9.73
CA GLU A 72 7.99 13.46 9.63
C GLU A 72 7.21 13.96 10.84
N HIS A 73 6.21 13.18 11.26
CA HIS A 73 5.38 13.43 12.43
C HIS A 73 5.34 12.17 13.30
N PRO A 74 6.42 11.82 14.03
CA PRO A 74 6.52 10.56 14.75
C PRO A 74 5.35 10.34 15.75
N GLN A 75 4.59 9.25 15.58
CA GLN A 75 3.40 8.91 16.40
C GLN A 75 3.63 7.73 17.37
N GLY A 76 4.89 7.45 17.73
CA GLY A 76 5.26 6.40 18.67
C GLY A 76 4.70 5.02 18.27
N GLU A 77 4.02 4.35 19.21
CA GLU A 77 3.47 3.00 19.02
C GLU A 77 2.57 2.87 17.79
N MET A 78 1.81 3.91 17.43
CA MET A 78 0.99 3.86 16.21
C MET A 78 1.85 3.75 14.96
N GLY A 79 2.89 4.57 14.86
CA GLY A 79 3.80 4.53 13.71
C GLY A 79 4.52 3.19 13.59
N ASP A 80 4.93 2.61 14.72
CA ASP A 80 5.57 1.30 14.74
C ASP A 80 4.63 0.18 14.28
N ARG A 81 3.37 0.17 14.75
CA ARG A 81 2.37 -0.82 14.29
C ARG A 81 2.08 -0.72 12.80
N LEU A 82 1.93 0.50 12.26
CA LEU A 82 1.67 0.69 10.83
C LEU A 82 2.87 0.27 9.99
N ARG A 83 4.10 0.53 10.45
CA ARG A 83 5.32 0.04 9.81
C ARG A 83 5.34 -1.48 9.77
N GLU A 84 5.10 -2.16 10.90
CA GLU A 84 5.13 -3.63 10.97
C GLU A 84 4.08 -4.27 10.04
N ARG A 85 2.85 -3.74 10.01
CA ARG A 85 1.81 -4.19 9.06
C ARG A 85 2.26 -4.00 7.62
N PHE A 86 2.86 -2.84 7.30
CA PHE A 86 3.34 -2.55 5.95
C PHE A 86 4.48 -3.48 5.52
N GLU A 87 5.44 -3.78 6.39
CA GLU A 87 6.54 -4.72 6.12
C GLU A 87 6.03 -6.15 5.82
N GLY A 88 4.95 -6.57 6.48
CA GLY A 88 4.25 -7.81 6.16
C GLY A 88 3.65 -7.79 4.74
N LEU A 89 2.97 -6.70 4.38
CA LEU A 89 2.39 -6.51 3.05
C LEU A 89 3.44 -6.40 1.95
N GLU A 90 4.54 -5.71 2.19
CA GLU A 90 5.72 -5.62 1.30
C GLU A 90 6.20 -7.01 0.86
N THR A 91 6.31 -7.93 1.82
CA THR A 91 6.75 -9.29 1.55
C THR A 91 5.78 -10.02 0.62
N LEU A 92 4.47 -9.92 0.89
CA LEU A 92 3.43 -10.56 0.07
C LEU A 92 3.33 -9.92 -1.32
N TYR A 93 3.43 -8.60 -1.39
CA TYR A 93 3.42 -7.85 -2.63
C TYR A 93 4.60 -8.22 -3.53
N GLY A 94 5.81 -8.30 -2.97
CA GLY A 94 7.00 -8.75 -3.71
C GLY A 94 6.86 -10.16 -4.27
N GLN A 95 6.30 -11.10 -3.49
CA GLN A 95 5.99 -12.45 -3.96
C GLN A 95 4.99 -12.44 -5.12
N LYS A 96 3.95 -11.60 -5.02
CA LYS A 96 2.95 -11.45 -6.07
C LYS A 96 3.54 -10.95 -7.38
N LEU A 97 4.41 -9.95 -7.34
CA LEU A 97 5.06 -9.43 -8.53
C LEU A 97 5.91 -10.49 -9.24
N GLN A 98 6.67 -11.28 -8.48
CA GLN A 98 7.45 -12.40 -9.03
C GLN A 98 6.57 -13.46 -9.71
N GLU A 99 5.42 -13.77 -9.12
CA GLU A 99 4.42 -14.68 -9.71
C GLU A 99 3.94 -14.16 -11.08
N LEU A 100 3.56 -12.88 -11.14
CA LEU A 100 3.05 -12.23 -12.36
C LEU A 100 4.11 -12.18 -13.47
N GLU A 101 5.33 -11.78 -13.14
CA GLU A 101 6.46 -11.77 -14.08
C GLU A 101 6.72 -13.17 -14.67
N GLY A 102 6.73 -14.19 -13.82
CA GLY A 102 6.90 -15.59 -14.24
C GLY A 102 5.80 -16.07 -15.20
N GLN A 103 4.56 -15.62 -15.00
CA GLN A 103 3.44 -15.98 -15.90
C GLN A 103 3.58 -15.31 -17.28
N VAL A 104 4.00 -14.05 -17.33
CA VAL A 104 4.23 -13.32 -18.58
C VAL A 104 5.33 -14.01 -19.41
N GLN A 105 6.43 -14.40 -18.79
CA GLN A 105 7.53 -15.12 -19.46
C GLN A 105 7.10 -16.48 -20.03
N ARG A 106 6.24 -17.23 -19.32
CA ARG A 106 5.70 -18.50 -19.81
C ARG A 106 4.79 -18.32 -21.02
N ARG A 107 3.97 -17.27 -21.05
CA ARG A 107 3.08 -16.94 -22.19
C ARG A 107 3.87 -16.57 -23.44
N THR A 108 4.90 -15.72 -23.32
CA THR A 108 5.73 -15.31 -24.45
C THR A 108 6.55 -16.45 -25.04
N THR A 109 7.01 -17.39 -24.21
CA THR A 109 7.72 -18.59 -24.65
C THR A 109 6.81 -19.51 -25.46
N LYS A 110 5.57 -19.78 -24.99
CA LYS A 110 4.60 -20.61 -25.72
C LYS A 110 4.16 -20.02 -27.06
N ALA A 111 4.08 -18.70 -27.19
CA ALA A 111 3.68 -18.03 -28.43
C ALA A 111 4.75 -18.04 -29.54
N ARG A 112 6.00 -18.42 -29.21
CA ARG A 112 7.13 -18.47 -30.16
C ARG A 112 7.37 -19.87 -30.75
N PHE A 113 6.59 -20.87 -30.36
CA PHE A 113 6.67 -22.26 -30.86
C PHE A 113 5.39 -22.65 -31.60
#